data_AF-A0A917UAK2-F1
#
_entry.id   AF-A0A917UAK2-F1
#
_cell.length_a   1.000
_cell.length_b   1.000
_cell.length_c   1.000
_cell.angle_alpha   90.00
_cell.angle_beta   90.00
_cell.angle_gamma   90.00
#
_symmetry.space_group_name_H-M   'P 1'
#
loop_
_entity.id
_entity.type
_entity.pdbx_description
1 polymer ?
#
loop_
_entity_poly.entity_id
_entity_poly.type
_entity_poly.pdbx_seq_one_letter_code
_entity_poly.pdbx_strand_id
1 'polypeptide(L)'
;MALVRRTNVLGSNPNRVVAAATVAPAPQAVGRAQVPQPGSIPAQPGPMDPGAVQPGAVQPGAAVDPAVAAAVAEGEVGTAVAVAGGEVPAAGGEAAAVPPQQASLGALISAFALVAAGGAVSWAFYHYEINAAAIRLPDATTIFAALFAFATAVERVLEPFARFMPGRHARGELEKAVANMANKYHDATLDDLIQVAHAKSMMEKGRASRGLVSWGIATALATVASSAGGLYLLHAMAGDGWNGIPVWVDAIVTGIVVGSGTKPLHDVISKVQKNKEKSEDATA
;
A
#
# COMPACT_ATOMS: atom_id res chain seq x y z
N MET A 1 -13.75 -37.84 49.04
CA MET A 1 -13.00 -38.12 47.80
C MET A 1 -13.99 -38.65 46.76
N ALA A 2 -14.38 -37.83 45.79
CA ALA A 2 -15.29 -38.21 44.72
C ALA A 2 -14.53 -38.22 43.39
N LEU A 3 -14.48 -39.38 42.74
CA LEU A 3 -13.76 -39.62 41.50
C LEU A 3 -14.67 -39.23 40.32
N VAL A 4 -14.42 -38.09 39.70
CA VAL A 4 -15.14 -37.64 38.50
C VAL A 4 -14.50 -38.29 37.27
N ARG A 5 -15.14 -39.34 36.73
CA ARG A 5 -14.81 -39.87 35.39
C ARG A 5 -15.30 -38.87 34.33
N ARG A 6 -14.37 -38.22 33.63
CA ARG A 6 -14.66 -37.56 32.35
C ARG A 6 -14.63 -38.61 31.23
N THR A 7 -15.79 -38.94 30.68
CA THR A 7 -15.92 -39.64 29.40
C THR A 7 -15.73 -38.64 28.26
N ASN A 8 -14.57 -38.72 27.59
CA ASN A 8 -14.39 -38.07 26.29
C ASN A 8 -15.13 -38.87 25.23
N VAL A 9 -16.22 -38.30 24.71
CA VAL A 9 -16.91 -38.78 23.51
C VAL A 9 -16.15 -38.23 22.30
N LEU A 10 -15.15 -38.97 21.83
CA LEU A 10 -14.52 -38.76 20.54
C LEU A 10 -15.31 -39.56 19.49
N GLY A 11 -16.30 -38.91 18.89
CA GLY A 11 -16.95 -39.40 17.68
C GLY A 11 -16.02 -39.21 16.47
N SER A 12 -15.24 -40.24 16.15
CA SER A 12 -14.57 -40.37 14.85
C SER A 12 -15.63 -40.66 13.79
N ASN A 13 -15.91 -39.69 12.93
CA ASN A 13 -16.74 -39.88 11.74
C ASN A 13 -15.83 -39.92 10.50
N PRO A 14 -15.31 -41.10 10.09
CA PRO A 14 -14.42 -41.22 8.93
C PRO A 14 -15.16 -41.13 7.58
N ASN A 15 -16.43 -40.72 7.54
CA ASN A 15 -17.26 -40.88 6.35
C ASN A 15 -18.08 -39.63 5.97
N ARG A 16 -17.54 -38.43 6.20
CA ARG A 16 -18.10 -37.22 5.60
C ARG A 16 -17.42 -36.98 4.24
N VAL A 17 -17.83 -37.76 3.26
CA VAL A 17 -17.61 -37.47 1.84
C VAL A 17 -18.38 -36.19 1.55
N VAL A 18 -17.70 -35.05 1.58
CA VAL A 18 -18.25 -33.79 1.09
C VAL A 18 -18.48 -34.00 -0.40
N ALA A 19 -19.74 -33.89 -0.81
CA ALA A 19 -20.15 -34.04 -2.19
C ALA A 19 -19.25 -33.19 -3.10
N ALA A 20 -18.55 -33.87 -4.00
CA ALA A 20 -17.83 -33.22 -5.08
C ALA A 20 -18.85 -32.41 -5.88
N ALA A 21 -18.70 -31.08 -5.85
CA ALA A 21 -19.38 -30.22 -6.80
C ALA A 21 -18.98 -30.67 -8.20
N THR A 22 -19.94 -31.22 -8.94
CA THR A 22 -19.81 -31.51 -10.36
C THR A 22 -19.61 -30.19 -11.09
N VAL A 23 -18.35 -29.84 -11.34
CA VAL A 23 -17.98 -28.78 -12.25
C VAL A 23 -18.38 -29.26 -13.65
N ALA A 24 -19.43 -28.67 -14.20
CA ALA A 24 -19.79 -28.88 -15.59
C ALA A 24 -18.60 -28.46 -16.49
N PRO A 25 -18.20 -29.27 -17.48
CA PRO A 25 -17.13 -28.90 -18.39
C PRO A 25 -17.54 -27.64 -19.16
N ALA A 26 -16.69 -26.61 -19.09
CA ALA A 26 -16.86 -25.40 -19.89
C ALA A 26 -16.90 -25.77 -21.39
N PRO A 27 -17.75 -25.10 -22.20
CA PRO A 27 -17.76 -25.31 -23.64
C PRO A 27 -16.38 -24.98 -24.21
N GLN A 28 -15.75 -25.96 -24.84
CA GLN A 28 -14.52 -25.76 -25.60
C GLN A 28 -14.84 -24.86 -26.80
N ALA A 29 -14.56 -23.56 -26.65
CA ALA A 29 -14.50 -22.65 -27.78
C ALA A 29 -13.25 -23.01 -28.60
N VAL A 30 -13.44 -23.83 -29.63
CA VAL A 30 -12.45 -24.11 -30.67
C VAL A 30 -12.32 -22.85 -31.53
N GLY A 31 -11.64 -21.83 -30.99
CA GLY A 31 -11.14 -20.71 -31.77
C GLY A 31 -9.88 -21.14 -32.49
N ARG A 32 -9.99 -21.48 -33.78
CA ARG A 32 -8.82 -21.63 -34.65
C ARG A 32 -8.03 -20.33 -34.63
N ALA A 33 -6.82 -20.37 -34.09
CA ALA A 33 -5.84 -19.31 -34.24
C ALA A 33 -5.59 -19.11 -35.74
N GLN A 34 -6.04 -17.96 -36.25
CA GLN A 34 -5.81 -17.54 -37.62
C GLN A 34 -4.34 -17.14 -37.71
N VAL A 35 -3.55 -17.95 -38.41
CA VAL A 35 -2.13 -17.68 -38.68
C VAL A 35 -2.05 -16.37 -39.48
N PRO A 36 -1.34 -15.34 -38.99
CA PRO A 36 -1.12 -14.10 -39.74
C PRO A 36 -0.34 -14.41 -41.02
N GLN A 37 -0.89 -14.03 -42.17
CA GLN A 37 -0.16 -14.05 -43.44
C GLN A 37 1.03 -13.07 -43.37
N PRO A 38 2.23 -13.47 -43.81
CA PRO A 38 3.35 -12.56 -43.98
C PRO A 38 3.13 -11.69 -45.21
N GLY A 39 2.53 -10.51 -45.01
CA GLY A 39 2.23 -9.53 -46.06
C GLY A 39 3.02 -8.24 -45.89
N SER A 40 3.89 -7.96 -46.86
CA SER A 40 4.43 -6.65 -47.28
C SER A 40 5.09 -5.74 -46.24
N ILE A 41 6.41 -5.68 -46.30
CA ILE A 41 7.27 -4.63 -45.73
C ILE A 41 6.92 -3.28 -46.40
N PRO A 42 6.46 -2.26 -45.67
CA PRO A 42 6.37 -0.90 -46.21
C PRO A 42 7.76 -0.28 -46.33
N ALA A 43 7.95 0.45 -47.43
CA ALA A 43 9.19 1.06 -47.84
C ALA A 43 9.84 1.95 -46.77
N GLN A 44 11.16 1.85 -46.73
CA GLN A 44 12.09 2.61 -45.89
C GLN A 44 11.97 4.13 -46.20
N PRO A 45 11.68 5.00 -45.22
CA PRO A 45 11.74 6.44 -45.43
C PRO A 45 13.21 6.89 -45.52
N GLY A 46 13.50 7.70 -46.53
CA GLY A 46 14.84 8.19 -46.85
C GLY A 46 15.45 9.12 -45.79
N PRO A 47 16.74 9.47 -45.94
CA PRO A 47 17.49 10.26 -44.96
C PRO A 47 16.91 11.68 -44.83
N MET A 48 16.53 12.05 -43.60
CA MET A 48 16.18 13.43 -43.27
C MET A 48 17.43 14.31 -43.18
N ASP A 49 17.31 15.46 -43.84
CA ASP A 49 18.26 16.56 -43.96
C ASP A 49 18.35 17.33 -42.62
N PRO A 50 19.54 17.58 -42.04
CA PRO A 50 19.67 18.30 -40.77
C PRO A 50 19.65 19.82 -41.02
N GLY A 51 18.43 20.37 -41.15
CA GLY A 51 18.19 21.80 -41.31
C GLY A 51 17.78 22.51 -40.01
N ALA A 52 18.68 23.34 -39.50
CA ALA A 52 18.46 24.58 -38.72
C ALA A 52 17.38 24.60 -37.60
N VAL A 53 17.83 24.45 -36.34
CA VAL A 53 17.07 24.89 -35.16
C VAL A 53 17.22 26.41 -34.99
N GLN A 54 16.13 27.14 -35.18
CA GLN A 54 16.02 28.57 -34.88
C GLN A 54 15.59 28.75 -33.41
N PRO A 55 16.31 29.53 -32.58
CA PRO A 55 15.90 29.79 -31.21
C PRO A 55 14.78 30.84 -31.16
N GLY A 56 13.56 30.38 -30.87
CA GLY A 56 12.40 31.23 -30.62
C GLY A 56 12.45 31.89 -29.23
N ALA A 57 12.17 33.20 -29.21
CA ALA A 57 12.20 34.07 -28.06
C ALA A 57 11.15 33.71 -26.99
N VAL A 58 11.55 33.83 -25.72
CA VAL A 58 10.67 33.76 -24.55
C VAL A 58 9.86 35.05 -24.48
N GLN A 59 8.53 34.93 -24.48
CA GLN A 59 7.60 36.05 -24.28
C GLN A 59 7.12 36.01 -22.82
N PRO A 60 7.46 36.99 -21.96
CA PRO A 60 6.96 37.07 -20.60
C PRO A 60 5.64 37.87 -20.58
N GLY A 61 4.54 37.28 -20.09
CA GLY A 61 3.33 38.05 -19.79
C GLY A 61 1.97 37.39 -20.04
N ALA A 62 1.79 36.10 -19.74
CA ALA A 62 0.44 35.55 -19.62
C ALA A 62 -0.01 35.69 -18.15
N ALA A 63 -0.86 36.69 -17.90
CA ALA A 63 -1.58 36.85 -16.65
C ALA A 63 -2.43 35.59 -16.39
N VAL A 64 -2.29 35.03 -15.19
CA VAL A 64 -3.13 33.91 -14.73
C VAL A 64 -4.46 34.50 -14.30
N ASP A 65 -5.55 34.00 -14.89
CA ASP A 65 -6.92 34.37 -14.57
C ASP A 65 -7.23 34.13 -13.07
N PRO A 66 -7.65 35.16 -12.30
CA PRO A 66 -7.99 35.00 -10.88
C PRO A 66 -9.33 34.27 -10.64
N ALA A 67 -10.01 33.80 -11.68
CA ALA A 67 -11.34 33.20 -11.60
C ALA A 67 -11.36 31.69 -11.23
N VAL A 68 -10.20 31.03 -11.13
CA VAL A 68 -10.12 29.62 -10.66
C VAL A 68 -9.85 29.52 -9.15
N ALA A 69 -9.59 30.65 -8.47
CA ALA A 69 -9.29 30.69 -7.04
C ALA A 69 -10.51 30.91 -6.12
N ALA A 70 -11.73 31.01 -6.67
CA ALA A 70 -12.93 31.41 -5.91
C ALA A 70 -14.05 30.36 -5.93
N ALA A 71 -13.73 29.07 -5.83
CA ALA A 71 -14.72 28.00 -5.73
C ALA A 71 -14.33 26.88 -4.74
N VAL A 72 -13.60 27.21 -3.67
CA VAL A 72 -13.31 26.29 -2.55
C VAL A 72 -13.47 27.03 -1.23
N ALA A 73 -14.71 27.40 -0.91
CA ALA A 73 -15.07 27.88 0.41
C ALA A 73 -16.57 27.66 0.61
N GLU A 74 -16.96 26.46 1.03
CA GLU A 74 -17.92 26.20 2.12
C GLU A 74 -17.72 24.75 2.59
N GLY A 75 -17.80 24.55 3.90
CA GLY A 75 -17.13 23.46 4.61
C GLY A 75 -17.79 22.07 4.51
N GLU A 76 -16.92 21.07 4.34
CA GLU A 76 -17.04 19.74 4.94
C GLU A 76 -15.62 19.27 5.28
N VAL A 77 -15.46 18.62 6.43
CA VAL A 77 -14.18 18.02 6.86
C VAL A 77 -13.79 16.95 5.85
N GLY A 78 -12.94 17.34 4.90
CA GLY A 78 -12.60 16.57 3.72
C GLY A 78 -11.79 15.33 4.03
N THR A 79 -12.46 14.18 3.94
CA THR A 79 -11.84 12.89 3.63
C THR A 79 -11.08 13.05 2.31
N ALA A 80 -9.76 12.83 2.31
CA ALA A 80 -8.93 13.01 1.12
C ALA A 80 -9.49 12.22 -0.07
N VAL A 81 -9.94 12.95 -1.10
CA VAL A 81 -10.46 12.40 -2.35
C VAL A 81 -9.28 11.82 -3.14
N ALA A 82 -9.18 10.49 -3.15
CA ALA A 82 -8.34 9.76 -4.07
C ALA A 82 -8.97 9.81 -5.48
N VAL A 83 -8.21 10.29 -6.46
CA VAL A 83 -8.54 10.17 -7.89
C VAL A 83 -8.59 8.68 -8.23
N ALA A 84 -9.80 8.15 -8.43
CA ALA A 84 -10.04 6.77 -8.81
C ALA A 84 -9.58 6.54 -10.26
N GLY A 85 -8.45 5.86 -10.43
CA GLY A 85 -8.10 5.23 -11.70
C GLY A 85 -9.02 4.04 -11.95
N GLY A 86 -9.74 4.05 -13.07
CA GLY A 86 -10.71 3.02 -13.43
C GLY A 86 -10.09 1.62 -13.53
N GLU A 87 -10.64 0.68 -12.78
CA GLU A 87 -10.31 -0.75 -12.87
C GLU A 87 -11.05 -1.36 -14.08
N VAL A 88 -10.29 -1.96 -14.99
CA VAL A 88 -10.82 -2.87 -16.03
C VAL A 88 -11.19 -4.18 -15.34
N PRO A 89 -12.42 -4.71 -15.52
CA PRO A 89 -12.83 -5.95 -14.88
C PRO A 89 -12.04 -7.14 -15.45
N ALA A 90 -11.16 -7.72 -14.64
CA ALA A 90 -10.48 -8.97 -14.95
C ALA A 90 -11.46 -10.14 -14.79
N ALA A 91 -11.96 -10.66 -15.91
CA ALA A 91 -12.73 -11.90 -15.95
C ALA A 91 -11.81 -13.11 -15.71
N GLY A 92 -11.69 -13.50 -14.44
CA GLY A 92 -11.03 -14.74 -14.02
C GLY A 92 -11.81 -15.35 -12.88
N GLY A 93 -12.24 -16.60 -13.03
CA GLY A 93 -13.15 -17.31 -12.12
C GLY A 93 -12.82 -17.09 -10.64
N GLU A 94 -13.88 -16.84 -9.88
CA GLU A 94 -13.88 -16.47 -8.47
C GLU A 94 -13.34 -17.59 -7.58
N ALA A 95 -12.03 -17.79 -7.61
CA ALA A 95 -11.33 -18.64 -6.69
C ALA A 95 -11.55 -18.06 -5.28
N ALA A 96 -12.32 -18.80 -4.47
CA ALA A 96 -12.70 -18.47 -3.10
C ALA A 96 -11.64 -17.59 -2.41
N ALA A 97 -11.94 -16.29 -2.27
CA ALA A 97 -10.94 -15.34 -1.81
C ALA A 97 -10.42 -15.77 -0.43
N VAL A 98 -9.11 -16.06 -0.37
CA VAL A 98 -8.41 -16.44 0.85
C VAL A 98 -8.59 -15.31 1.87
N PRO A 99 -9.01 -15.59 3.11
CA PRO A 99 -9.17 -14.55 4.13
C PRO A 99 -7.85 -13.79 4.32
N PRO A 100 -7.92 -12.48 4.63
CA PRO A 100 -6.75 -11.64 4.73
C PRO A 100 -5.87 -12.17 5.86
N GLN A 101 -4.62 -12.46 5.55
CA GLN A 101 -3.68 -12.82 6.60
C GLN A 101 -3.29 -11.56 7.36
N GLN A 102 -3.54 -11.60 8.67
CA GLN A 102 -3.07 -10.58 9.59
C GLN A 102 -1.54 -10.46 9.51
N ALA A 103 -1.03 -9.24 9.63
CA ALA A 103 0.40 -9.00 9.73
C ALA A 103 0.99 -9.82 10.88
N SER A 104 2.24 -10.23 10.75
CA SER A 104 2.91 -10.92 11.85
C SER A 104 3.02 -10.01 13.08
N LEU A 105 2.87 -10.58 14.28
CA LEU A 105 3.04 -9.84 15.54
C LEU A 105 4.42 -9.16 15.61
N GLY A 106 5.46 -9.82 15.10
CA GLY A 106 6.80 -9.25 15.01
C GLY A 106 6.85 -7.99 14.14
N ALA A 107 6.15 -7.97 13.00
CA ALA A 107 6.07 -6.77 12.16
C ALA A 107 5.37 -5.61 12.89
N LEU A 108 4.28 -5.91 13.61
CA LEU A 108 3.57 -4.92 14.43
C LEU A 108 4.48 -4.31 15.50
N ILE A 109 5.13 -5.15 16.30
CA ILE A 109 6.07 -4.72 17.34
C ILE A 109 7.20 -3.89 16.72
N SER A 110 7.78 -4.34 15.60
CA SER A 110 8.87 -3.61 14.94
C SER A 110 8.43 -2.24 14.41
N ALA A 111 7.21 -2.12 13.87
CA ALA A 111 6.69 -0.86 13.38
C ALA A 111 6.53 0.15 14.52
N PHE A 112 5.91 -0.25 15.64
CA PHE A 112 5.78 0.62 16.82
C PHE A 112 7.13 0.94 17.47
N ALA A 113 8.08 -0.01 17.48
CA ALA A 113 9.42 0.25 17.96
C ALA A 113 10.15 1.30 17.10
N LEU A 114 9.97 1.28 15.78
CA LEU A 114 10.51 2.31 14.88
C LEU A 114 9.89 3.68 15.14
N VAL A 115 8.56 3.75 15.30
CA VAL A 115 7.87 4.99 15.66
C VAL A 115 8.38 5.54 17.00
N ALA A 116 8.51 4.68 18.02
CA ALA A 116 9.05 5.06 19.31
C ALA A 116 10.50 5.55 19.21
N ALA A 117 11.33 4.92 18.38
CA ALA A 117 12.70 5.37 18.12
C ALA A 117 12.74 6.76 17.46
N GLY A 118 11.90 7.01 16.45
CA GLY A 118 11.76 8.33 15.84
C GLY A 118 11.30 9.40 16.83
N GLY A 119 10.34 9.04 17.70
CA GLY A 119 9.88 9.91 18.80
C GLY A 119 10.99 10.22 19.82
N ALA A 120 11.80 9.23 20.20
CA ALA A 120 12.94 9.42 21.10
C ALA A 120 14.00 10.35 20.50
N VAL A 121 14.28 10.23 19.20
CA VAL A 121 15.20 11.13 18.49
C VAL A 121 14.63 12.55 18.43
N SER A 122 13.34 12.71 18.12
CA SER A 122 12.67 14.03 18.15
C SER A 122 12.69 14.66 19.53
N TRP A 123 12.44 13.88 20.58
CA TRP A 123 12.56 14.33 21.97
C TRP A 123 13.98 14.78 22.30
N ALA A 124 15.00 14.04 21.84
CA ALA A 124 16.39 14.43 22.02
C ALA A 124 16.71 15.77 21.31
N PHE A 125 16.23 15.97 20.08
CA PHE A 125 16.40 17.25 19.38
C PHE A 125 15.78 18.42 20.13
N TYR A 126 14.59 18.22 20.70
CA TYR A 126 13.96 19.20 21.56
C TYR A 126 14.76 19.47 22.85
N HIS A 127 15.22 18.41 23.53
CA HIS A 127 15.95 18.54 24.79
C HIS A 127 17.30 19.25 24.64
N TYR A 128 17.99 19.04 23.51
CA TYR A 128 19.27 19.68 23.21
C TYR A 128 19.14 20.99 22.42
N GLU A 129 17.93 21.52 22.24
CA GLU A 129 17.65 22.77 21.50
C GLU A 129 18.19 22.76 20.05
N ILE A 130 18.23 21.57 19.42
CA ILE A 130 18.68 21.36 18.03
C ILE A 130 17.50 21.51 17.05
N ASN A 131 16.27 21.52 17.56
CA ASN A 131 15.06 21.63 16.74
C ASN A 131 14.99 22.97 15.99
N ALA A 132 14.62 22.93 14.71
CA ALA A 132 14.35 24.15 13.97
C ALA A 132 13.09 24.85 14.50
N ALA A 133 13.07 26.18 14.32
CA ALA A 133 11.89 26.99 14.59
C ALA A 133 10.72 26.54 13.69
N ALA A 134 9.50 26.59 14.24
CA ALA A 134 8.30 26.20 13.50
C ALA A 134 8.14 27.04 12.23
N ILE A 135 8.07 26.38 11.08
CA ILE A 135 7.76 27.03 9.80
C ILE A 135 6.29 27.44 9.83
N ARG A 136 6.03 28.73 9.63
CA ARG A 136 4.68 29.27 9.54
C ARG A 136 4.24 29.30 8.09
N LEU A 137 3.12 28.65 7.82
CA LEU A 137 2.50 28.64 6.50
C LEU A 137 1.23 29.51 6.57
N PRO A 138 0.97 30.36 5.58
CA PRO A 138 -0.05 31.42 5.67
C PRO A 138 -1.48 30.89 5.68
N ASP A 139 -1.72 29.70 5.12
CA ASP A 139 -3.05 29.14 4.95
C ASP A 139 -3.04 27.61 4.89
N ALA A 140 -4.23 27.00 5.07
CA ALA A 140 -4.41 25.55 5.10
C ALA A 140 -4.02 24.84 3.78
N THR A 141 -4.18 25.50 2.63
CA THR A 141 -3.80 24.95 1.33
C THR A 141 -2.29 24.79 1.25
N THR A 142 -1.55 25.81 1.69
CA THR A 142 -0.10 25.76 1.75
C THR A 142 0.39 24.68 2.73
N ILE A 143 -0.28 24.50 3.88
CA ILE A 143 0.01 23.40 4.82
C ILE A 143 -0.17 22.04 4.14
N PHE A 144 -1.30 21.82 3.48
CA PHE A 144 -1.57 20.57 2.79
C PHE A 144 -0.55 20.29 1.67
N ALA A 145 -0.23 21.29 0.86
CA ALA A 145 0.77 21.18 -0.20
C ALA A 145 2.16 20.83 0.36
N ALA A 146 2.56 21.46 1.48
CA ALA A 146 3.83 21.17 2.15
C ALA A 146 3.87 19.73 2.69
N LEU A 147 2.79 19.26 3.34
CA LEU A 147 2.69 17.88 3.83
C LEU A 147 2.73 16.87 2.68
N PHE A 148 2.05 17.15 1.57
CA PHE A 148 2.05 16.28 0.40
C PHE A 148 3.43 16.18 -0.25
N ALA A 149 4.11 17.32 -0.43
CA ALA A 149 5.48 17.36 -0.93
C ALA A 149 6.44 16.60 0.01
N PHE A 150 6.27 16.78 1.32
CA PHE A 150 7.06 16.10 2.33
C PHE A 150 6.82 14.57 2.34
N ALA A 151 5.57 14.11 2.26
CA ALA A 151 5.23 12.70 2.11
C ALA A 151 5.86 12.08 0.85
N THR A 152 5.80 12.81 -0.27
CA THR A 152 6.43 12.39 -1.53
C THR A 152 7.95 12.28 -1.38
N ALA A 153 8.60 13.22 -0.69
CA ALA A 153 10.02 13.17 -0.41
C ALA A 153 10.40 11.95 0.44
N VAL A 154 9.61 11.64 1.48
CA VAL A 154 9.80 10.44 2.31
C VAL A 154 9.63 9.16 1.48
N GLU A 155 8.66 9.09 0.57
CA GLU A 155 8.50 7.95 -0.35
C GLU A 155 9.78 7.72 -1.17
N ARG A 156 10.38 8.79 -1.72
CA ARG A 156 11.62 8.71 -2.50
C ARG A 156 12.81 8.22 -1.68
N VAL A 157 12.91 8.64 -0.42
CA VAL A 157 13.96 8.17 0.50
C VAL A 157 13.79 6.68 0.83
N LEU A 158 12.55 6.17 0.86
CA LEU A 158 12.24 4.77 1.21
C LEU A 158 12.40 3.78 0.05
N GLU A 159 12.30 4.21 -1.21
CA GLU A 159 12.49 3.37 -2.39
C GLU A 159 13.73 2.46 -2.33
N PRO A 160 14.95 2.95 -2.02
CA PRO A 160 16.13 2.08 -1.95
C PRO A 160 16.10 1.09 -0.78
N PHE A 161 15.32 1.34 0.26
CA PHE A 161 15.17 0.42 1.39
C PHE A 161 14.11 -0.64 1.14
N ALA A 162 13.18 -0.40 0.22
CA ALA A 162 12.10 -1.32 -0.10
C ALA A 162 12.59 -2.70 -0.60
N ARG A 163 13.82 -2.77 -1.12
CA ARG A 163 14.47 -4.02 -1.55
C ARG A 163 14.88 -4.94 -0.41
N PHE A 164 15.10 -4.40 0.79
CA PHE A 164 15.52 -5.15 1.99
C PHE A 164 14.35 -5.62 2.85
N MET A 165 13.11 -5.27 2.45
CA MET A 165 11.95 -5.58 3.26
C MET A 165 11.56 -7.06 3.23
N PRO A 166 10.94 -7.57 4.31
CA PRO A 166 10.50 -8.96 4.42
C PRO A 166 9.47 -9.32 3.32
N GLY A 167 9.39 -10.61 3.00
CA GLY A 167 8.41 -11.16 2.04
C GLY A 167 8.97 -11.56 0.67
N ARG A 168 10.22 -11.22 0.33
CA ARG A 168 10.85 -11.67 -0.93
C ARG A 168 10.97 -13.20 -1.03
N HIS A 169 11.34 -13.86 0.07
CA HIS A 169 11.46 -15.32 0.11
C HIS A 169 10.11 -16.00 -0.11
N ALA A 170 9.04 -15.52 0.54
CA ALA A 170 7.69 -16.07 0.39
C ALA A 170 7.17 -15.97 -1.05
N ARG A 171 7.51 -14.89 -1.77
CA ARG A 171 7.19 -14.78 -3.20
C ARG A 171 7.93 -15.83 -4.03
N GLY A 172 9.22 -16.03 -3.78
CA GLY A 172 10.02 -17.06 -4.46
C GLY A 172 9.53 -18.48 -4.17
N GLU A 173 9.03 -18.75 -2.96
CA GLU A 173 8.41 -20.03 -2.61
C GLU A 173 7.08 -20.25 -3.34
N LEU A 174 6.25 -19.20 -3.46
CA LEU A 174 5.01 -19.28 -4.24
C LEU A 174 5.30 -19.53 -5.72
N GLU A 175 6.23 -18.79 -6.32
CA GLU A 175 6.62 -18.97 -7.72
C GLU A 175 7.13 -20.39 -7.97
N LYS A 176 7.93 -20.95 -7.05
CA LYS A 176 8.39 -22.35 -7.10
C LYS A 176 7.23 -23.34 -6.97
N ALA A 177 6.32 -23.15 -6.03
CA ALA A 177 5.18 -24.05 -5.83
C ALA A 177 4.25 -24.06 -7.06
N VAL A 178 3.99 -22.89 -7.65
CA VAL A 178 3.19 -22.76 -8.87
C VAL A 178 3.88 -23.40 -10.06
N ALA A 179 5.19 -23.17 -10.23
CA ALA A 179 5.96 -23.80 -11.30
C ALA A 179 5.98 -25.32 -11.18
N ASN A 180 6.17 -25.85 -9.97
CA ASN A 180 6.13 -27.29 -9.71
C ASN A 180 4.76 -27.89 -10.05
N MET A 181 3.67 -27.21 -9.69
CA MET A 181 2.31 -27.64 -10.04
C MET A 181 2.07 -27.59 -11.55
N ALA A 182 2.50 -26.51 -12.22
CA ALA A 182 2.34 -26.35 -13.67
C ALA A 182 3.11 -27.41 -14.47
N ASN A 183 4.32 -27.76 -14.03
CA ASN A 183 5.16 -28.79 -14.66
C ASN A 183 4.56 -30.19 -14.56
N LYS A 184 3.63 -30.42 -13.61
CA LYS A 184 2.95 -31.72 -13.45
C LYS A 184 1.78 -31.92 -14.41
N TYR A 185 1.35 -30.88 -15.16
CA TYR A 185 0.35 -30.81 -16.25
C TYR A 185 -0.93 -31.66 -16.14
N HIS A 186 -0.88 -32.96 -15.87
CA HIS A 186 -2.00 -33.89 -15.66
C HIS A 186 -1.96 -34.68 -14.33
N ASP A 187 -0.81 -34.73 -13.63
CA ASP A 187 -0.62 -35.45 -12.36
C ASP A 187 -0.52 -34.50 -11.16
N ALA A 188 -1.15 -33.32 -11.24
CA ALA A 188 -1.21 -32.41 -10.11
C ALA A 188 -2.01 -33.05 -8.97
N THR A 189 -1.33 -33.28 -7.85
CA THR A 189 -1.94 -33.93 -6.69
C THR A 189 -2.62 -32.91 -5.79
N LEU A 190 -3.53 -33.37 -4.91
CA LEU A 190 -4.12 -32.51 -3.88
C LEU A 190 -3.02 -31.85 -3.01
N ASP A 191 -1.91 -32.56 -2.75
CA ASP A 191 -0.78 -32.04 -2.00
C ASP A 191 -0.10 -30.85 -2.69
N ASP A 192 -0.05 -30.84 -4.02
CA ASP A 192 0.50 -29.72 -4.79
C ASP A 192 -0.38 -28.46 -4.65
N LEU A 193 -1.71 -28.63 -4.67
CA LEU A 193 -2.64 -27.53 -4.43
C LEU A 193 -2.51 -26.99 -3.00
N ILE A 194 -2.33 -27.87 -2.01
CA ILE A 194 -2.11 -27.47 -0.61
C ILE A 194 -0.80 -26.67 -0.49
N GLN A 195 0.27 -27.09 -1.17
CA GLN A 195 1.54 -26.36 -1.18
C GLN A 195 1.40 -24.96 -1.79
N VAL A 196 0.72 -24.83 -2.93
CA VAL A 196 0.44 -23.53 -3.56
C VAL A 196 -0.41 -22.65 -2.66
N ALA A 197 -1.46 -23.19 -2.04
CA ALA A 197 -2.30 -22.47 -1.10
C ALA A 197 -1.51 -21.98 0.13
N HIS A 198 -0.66 -22.83 0.71
CA HIS A 198 0.19 -22.49 1.84
C HIS A 198 1.20 -21.39 1.48
N ALA A 199 1.90 -21.52 0.34
CA ALA A 199 2.85 -20.52 -0.13
C ALA A 199 2.18 -19.17 -0.44
N LYS A 200 0.97 -19.20 -1.02
CA LYS A 200 0.17 -18.00 -1.25
C LYS A 200 -0.18 -17.30 0.07
N SER A 201 -0.55 -18.08 1.07
CA SER A 201 -0.85 -17.56 2.41
C SER A 201 0.38 -16.88 3.05
N MET A 202 1.56 -17.49 2.93
CA MET A 202 2.81 -16.93 3.44
C MET A 202 3.19 -15.63 2.71
N MET A 203 2.96 -15.56 1.40
CA MET A 203 3.18 -14.34 0.61
C MET A 203 2.26 -13.19 1.07
N GLU A 204 0.97 -13.44 1.27
CA GLU A 204 0.02 -12.42 1.74
C GLU A 204 0.39 -11.91 3.13
N LYS A 205 0.74 -12.81 4.07
CA LYS A 205 1.25 -12.43 5.40
C LYS A 205 2.53 -11.60 5.31
N GLY A 206 3.43 -11.95 4.38
CA GLY A 206 4.65 -11.22 4.09
C GLY A 206 4.37 -9.80 3.57
N ARG A 207 3.41 -9.65 2.66
CA ARG A 207 2.99 -8.34 2.12
C ARG A 207 2.38 -7.45 3.20
N ALA A 208 1.50 -7.98 4.04
CA ALA A 208 0.91 -7.23 5.16
C ALA A 208 1.98 -6.78 6.16
N SER A 209 2.89 -7.70 6.54
CA SER A 209 4.01 -7.41 7.44
C SER A 209 4.94 -6.33 6.86
N ARG A 210 5.24 -6.40 5.57
CA ARG A 210 6.05 -5.39 4.87
C ARG A 210 5.38 -4.01 4.89
N GLY A 211 4.08 -3.93 4.64
CA GLY A 211 3.34 -2.66 4.67
C GLY A 211 3.45 -1.98 6.04
N LEU A 212 3.28 -2.77 7.11
CA LEU A 212 3.35 -2.28 8.49
C LEU A 212 4.75 -1.79 8.88
N VAL A 213 5.79 -2.55 8.51
CA VAL A 213 7.19 -2.12 8.72
C VAL A 213 7.49 -0.86 7.91
N SER A 214 7.06 -0.80 6.65
CA SER A 214 7.25 0.39 5.79
C SER A 214 6.63 1.63 6.42
N TRP A 215 5.41 1.51 6.92
CA TRP A 215 4.69 2.57 7.63
C TRP A 215 5.47 3.04 8.86
N GLY A 216 5.97 2.11 9.70
CA GLY A 216 6.76 2.46 10.88
C GLY A 216 8.06 3.22 10.53
N ILE A 217 8.77 2.79 9.48
CA ILE A 217 9.97 3.51 9.00
C ILE A 217 9.60 4.89 8.47
N ALA A 218 8.54 5.00 7.66
CA ALA A 218 8.08 6.26 7.10
C ALA A 218 7.71 7.27 8.19
N THR A 219 6.93 6.85 9.18
CA THR A 219 6.57 7.69 10.33
C THR A 219 7.80 8.10 11.13
N ALA A 220 8.72 7.18 11.42
CA ALA A 220 9.95 7.51 12.15
C ALA A 220 10.80 8.56 11.41
N LEU A 221 11.03 8.38 10.11
CA LEU A 221 11.78 9.32 9.29
C LEU A 221 11.07 10.68 9.19
N ALA A 222 9.76 10.68 8.97
CA ALA A 222 8.96 11.90 8.89
C ALA A 222 8.96 12.66 10.22
N THR A 223 8.87 11.97 11.36
CA THR A 223 8.97 12.58 12.70
C THR A 223 10.34 13.24 12.91
N VAL A 224 11.42 12.53 12.59
CA VAL A 224 12.79 13.08 12.76
C VAL A 224 13.01 14.27 11.83
N ALA A 225 12.61 14.16 10.56
CA ALA A 225 12.76 15.24 9.60
C ALA A 225 11.86 16.45 9.91
N SER A 226 10.65 16.23 10.45
CA SER A 226 9.78 17.29 10.96
C SER A 226 10.43 18.04 12.13
N SER A 227 11.00 17.30 13.10
CA SER A 227 11.73 17.87 14.24
C SER A 227 12.97 18.67 13.82
N ALA A 228 13.73 18.16 12.84
CA ALA A 228 14.89 18.86 12.30
C ALA A 228 14.51 20.07 11.43
N GLY A 229 13.41 19.98 10.68
CA GLY A 229 13.02 20.95 9.67
C GLY A 229 12.00 21.99 10.13
N GLY A 230 11.41 21.84 11.31
CA GLY A 230 10.45 22.80 11.85
C GLY A 230 9.03 22.64 11.27
N LEU A 231 8.74 21.55 10.57
CA LEU A 231 7.46 21.32 9.92
C LEU A 231 6.51 20.66 10.92
N TYR A 232 5.81 21.48 11.71
CA TYR A 232 4.96 21.05 12.82
C TYR A 232 3.49 21.31 12.49
N LEU A 233 2.74 20.24 12.20
CA LEU A 233 1.36 20.33 11.71
C LEU A 233 0.43 21.06 12.68
N LEU A 234 0.48 20.69 13.96
CA LEU A 234 -0.43 21.24 14.95
C LEU A 234 -0.13 22.74 15.16
N HIS A 235 1.12 23.13 15.33
CA HIS A 235 1.52 24.53 15.45
C HIS A 235 1.19 25.33 14.19
N ALA A 236 1.30 24.74 13.00
CA ALA A 236 0.89 25.39 11.75
C ALA A 236 -0.63 25.66 11.71
N MET A 237 -1.45 24.79 12.31
CA MET A 237 -2.91 24.94 12.32
C MET A 237 -3.45 25.86 13.42
N ALA A 238 -2.83 25.90 14.59
CA ALA A 238 -3.38 26.63 15.74
C ALA A 238 -2.97 28.12 15.82
N GLY A 239 -1.97 28.53 15.04
CA GLY A 239 -1.51 29.92 14.99
C GLY A 239 -0.75 30.38 16.24
N ASP A 240 -0.50 31.69 16.30
CA ASP A 240 0.51 32.33 17.17
C ASP A 240 0.27 32.23 18.68
N GLY A 241 -0.96 31.89 19.08
CA GLY A 241 -1.36 31.83 20.48
C GLY A 241 -1.15 30.47 21.15
N TRP A 242 -0.82 29.42 20.39
CA TRP A 242 -0.82 28.06 20.94
C TRP A 242 0.56 27.58 21.38
N ASN A 243 0.70 27.41 22.71
CA ASN A 243 1.87 26.80 23.35
C ASN A 243 1.50 25.55 24.16
N GLY A 244 0.35 24.93 23.87
CA GLY A 244 -0.20 23.86 24.70
C GLY A 244 0.47 22.50 24.52
N ILE A 245 1.18 22.28 23.41
CA ILE A 245 1.80 21.00 23.07
C ILE A 245 3.30 21.21 22.82
N PRO A 246 4.19 20.43 23.45
CA PRO A 246 5.62 20.54 23.17
C PRO A 246 5.92 20.10 21.74
N VAL A 247 6.89 20.78 21.12
CA VAL A 247 7.25 20.62 19.71
C VAL A 247 7.57 19.17 19.31
N TRP A 248 8.20 18.39 20.19
CA TRP A 248 8.51 16.98 19.92
C TRP A 248 7.26 16.10 19.75
N VAL A 249 6.16 16.43 20.44
CA VAL A 249 4.87 15.72 20.28
C VAL A 249 4.24 16.07 18.94
N ASP A 250 4.29 17.33 18.54
CA ASP A 250 3.79 17.74 17.23
C ASP A 250 4.57 17.07 16.10
N ALA A 251 5.90 16.94 16.22
CA ALA A 251 6.70 16.18 15.27
C ALA A 251 6.25 14.71 15.14
N ILE A 252 5.84 14.07 16.24
CA ILE A 252 5.27 12.71 16.21
C ILE A 252 3.94 12.70 15.46
N VAL A 253 3.04 13.62 15.78
CA VAL A 253 1.73 13.73 15.11
C VAL A 253 1.91 13.98 13.62
N THR A 254 2.80 14.90 13.25
CA THR A 254 3.16 15.18 11.86
C THR A 254 3.70 13.94 11.17
N GLY A 255 4.63 13.21 11.79
CA GLY A 255 5.17 11.98 11.21
C GLY A 255 4.13 10.86 11.07
N ILE A 256 3.15 10.76 11.97
CA ILE A 256 2.03 9.81 11.84
C ILE A 256 1.15 10.17 10.65
N VAL A 257 0.79 11.45 10.49
CA VAL A 257 -0.02 11.95 9.36
C VAL A 257 0.70 11.76 8.03
N VAL A 258 2.00 12.07 7.98
CA VAL A 258 2.82 11.89 6.77
C VAL A 258 3.02 10.41 6.47
N GLY A 259 3.31 9.59 7.47
CA GLY A 259 3.48 8.15 7.33
C GLY A 259 2.19 7.44 6.92
N SER A 260 1.01 7.92 7.36
CA SER A 260 -0.28 7.38 6.95
C SER A 260 -0.65 7.73 5.51
N GLY A 261 -0.15 8.85 4.99
CA GLY A 261 -0.26 9.23 3.57
C GLY A 261 0.52 8.32 2.62
N THR A 262 1.34 7.39 3.11
CA THR A 262 2.06 6.45 2.25
C THR A 262 1.12 5.35 1.73
N LYS A 263 1.23 5.02 0.43
CA LYS A 263 0.45 3.97 -0.26
C LYS A 263 0.26 2.66 0.52
N PRO A 264 1.27 2.13 1.25
CA PRO A 264 1.12 0.86 1.95
C PRO A 264 0.00 0.83 2.99
N LEU A 265 -0.34 1.97 3.63
CA LEU A 265 -1.39 1.98 4.66
C LEU A 265 -2.79 1.87 4.03
N HIS A 266 -3.03 2.58 2.93
CA HIS A 266 -4.29 2.52 2.19
C HIS A 266 -4.60 1.09 1.72
N ASP A 267 -3.59 0.41 1.18
CA ASP A 267 -3.66 -0.99 0.77
C ASP A 267 -4.10 -1.94 1.89
N VAL A 268 -3.66 -1.70 3.13
CA VAL A 268 -4.02 -2.53 4.28
C VAL A 268 -5.47 -2.25 4.70
N ILE A 269 -5.88 -0.98 4.78
CA ILE A 269 -7.23 -0.60 5.20
C ILE A 269 -8.28 -1.09 4.20
N SER A 270 -8.06 -0.87 2.90
CA SER A 270 -9.00 -1.33 1.86
C SER A 270 -9.18 -2.85 1.88
N LYS A 271 -8.11 -3.60 2.20
CA LYS A 271 -8.22 -5.05 2.39
C LYS A 271 -9.06 -5.39 3.63
N VAL A 272 -8.81 -4.76 4.77
CA VAL A 272 -9.60 -5.02 5.99
C VAL A 272 -11.09 -4.73 5.74
N GLN A 273 -11.42 -3.65 5.02
CA GLN A 273 -12.79 -3.30 4.64
C GLN A 273 -13.43 -4.35 3.73
N LYS A 274 -12.79 -4.71 2.61
CA LYS A 274 -13.30 -5.74 1.67
C LYS A 274 -13.59 -7.08 2.34
N ASN A 275 -12.85 -7.42 3.40
CA ASN A 275 -13.06 -8.67 4.13
C ASN A 275 -14.19 -8.60 5.15
N LYS A 276 -14.44 -7.41 5.71
CA LYS A 276 -15.61 -7.20 6.55
C LYS A 276 -16.89 -7.38 5.72
N GLU A 277 -16.95 -6.75 4.55
CA GLU A 277 -18.07 -6.88 3.60
C GLU A 277 -18.30 -8.35 3.20
N LYS A 278 -17.23 -9.06 2.80
CA LYS A 278 -17.32 -10.48 2.44
C LYS A 278 -17.83 -11.37 3.59
N SER A 279 -17.51 -11.04 4.85
CA SER A 279 -17.99 -11.79 6.00
C SER A 279 -19.46 -11.55 6.31
N GLU A 280 -19.97 -10.36 6.00
CA GLU A 280 -21.38 -10.01 6.16
C GLU A 280 -22.25 -10.73 5.09
N ASP A 281 -21.80 -10.73 3.83
CA ASP A 281 -22.48 -11.42 2.73
C ASP A 281 -22.55 -12.95 2.90
N ALA A 282 -21.55 -13.57 3.54
CA ALA A 282 -21.54 -15.00 3.79
C ALA A 282 -22.52 -15.45 4.90
N THR A 283 -23.08 -14.49 5.66
CA THR A 283 -24.03 -14.74 6.75
C THR A 283 -25.47 -14.38 6.42
N ALA A 284 -25.71 -13.73 5.28
CA ALA A 284 -27.04 -13.42 4.75
C ALA A 284 -27.57 -14.57 3.87
#